data_AF-A0A966UHX7-F1
#
_entry.id   AF-A0A966UHX7-F1
#
_cell.length_a   1.000
_cell.length_b   1.000
_cell.length_c   1.000
_cell.angle_alpha   90.00
_cell.angle_beta   90.00
_cell.angle_gamma   90.00
#
_symmetry.space_group_name_H-M   'P 1'
#
loop_
_entity.id
_entity.type
_entity.pdbx_description
1 polymer ?
#
loop_
_entity_poly.entity_id
_entity_poly.type
_entity_poly.pdbx_seq_one_letter_code
_entity_poly.pdbx_strand_id
1 'polypeptide(L)'
;MSAVLIVASIIAALLVFVIAAVIVGREARRLDSVAPRAVYELEQATQFVADNLPSETQARLTFAELRKLLVFHMRWLHDKGLQPAGVVDRRQDIVDEVVIDEQTLTAYLLDAAEKNNIEILDDVDAVYVVKAHLKYFDAIGAIGPQSND
;
A
#
# COMPACT_ATOMS: atom_id res chain seq x y z
N MET A 1 37.00 41.73 23.51
CA MET A 1 35.65 41.27 23.88
C MET A 1 35.72 40.72 25.30
N SER A 2 34.84 41.11 26.22
CA SER A 2 34.93 40.65 27.61
C SER A 2 34.54 39.17 27.74
N ALA A 3 35.13 38.45 28.70
CA ALA A 3 34.83 37.03 28.95
C ALA A 3 33.32 36.78 29.19
N VAL A 4 32.66 37.73 29.85
CA VAL A 4 31.20 37.72 30.07
C VAL A 4 30.44 37.73 28.74
N LEU A 5 30.85 38.56 27.78
CA LEU A 5 30.21 38.61 26.45
C LEU A 5 30.43 37.32 25.67
N ILE A 6 31.59 36.68 25.79
CA ILE A 6 31.88 35.39 25.13
C ILE A 6 30.95 34.31 25.68
N VAL A 7 30.84 34.20 27.01
CA VAL A 7 29.96 33.21 27.67
C VAL A 7 28.50 33.46 27.32
N ALA A 8 28.04 34.72 27.38
CA ALA A 8 26.67 35.08 27.02
C ALA A 8 26.34 34.72 25.55
N SER A 9 27.26 34.99 24.62
CA SER A 9 27.09 34.63 23.21
C SER A 9 27.00 33.11 22.99
N ILE A 10 27.80 32.32 23.70
CA ILE A 10 27.75 30.85 23.63
C ILE A 10 26.40 30.34 24.15
N ILE A 11 25.94 30.86 25.29
CA ILE A 11 24.64 30.48 25.86
C ILE A 11 23.49 30.84 24.92
N ALA A 12 23.51 32.05 24.35
CA ALA A 12 22.51 32.48 23.38
C ALA A 12 22.51 31.59 22.13
N ALA A 13 23.68 31.26 21.59
CA ALA A 13 23.81 30.37 20.44
C ALA A 13 23.27 28.96 20.75
N LEU A 14 23.59 28.40 21.91
CA LEU A 14 23.08 27.11 22.37
C LEU A 14 21.56 27.12 22.52
N LEU A 15 20.99 28.16 23.12
CA LEU A 15 19.54 28.30 23.28
C LEU A 15 18.83 28.34 21.92
N VAL A 16 19.32 29.15 21.00
CA VAL A 16 18.76 29.24 19.63
C VAL A 16 18.85 27.89 18.93
N PHE A 17 19.99 27.20 19.04
CA PHE A 17 20.18 25.88 18.45
C PHE A 17 19.20 24.84 19.02
N VAL A 18 19.03 24.79 20.34
CA VAL A 18 18.10 23.86 21.00
C VAL A 18 16.66 24.12 20.57
N ILE A 19 16.23 25.40 20.54
CA ILE A 19 14.87 25.75 20.09
C ILE A 19 14.67 25.33 18.63
N ALA A 20 15.64 25.61 17.75
CA ALA A 20 15.58 25.21 16.35
C ALA A 20 15.50 23.69 16.20
N ALA A 21 16.37 22.94 16.90
CA ALA A 21 16.40 21.49 16.85
C ALA A 21 15.08 20.86 17.33
N VAL A 22 14.46 21.40 18.39
CA VAL A 22 13.18 20.90 18.90
C VAL A 22 12.05 21.15 17.90
N ILE A 23 11.97 22.35 17.32
CA ILE A 23 10.89 22.70 16.37
C ILE A 23 11.03 21.88 15.08
N VAL A 24 12.23 21.85 14.50
CA VAL A 24 12.50 21.07 13.27
C VAL A 24 12.32 19.59 13.54
N GLY A 25 12.85 19.06 14.65
CA GLY A 25 12.70 17.65 15.00
C GLY A 25 11.25 17.24 15.27
N ARG A 26 10.43 18.13 15.84
CA ARG A 26 8.99 17.89 16.02
C ARG A 26 8.25 17.85 14.69
N GLU A 27 8.54 18.79 13.81
CA GLU A 27 7.86 18.88 12.51
C GLU A 27 8.32 17.80 11.54
N ALA A 28 9.61 17.47 11.53
CA ALA A 28 10.15 16.33 10.81
C ALA A 28 9.46 15.04 11.25
N ARG A 29 9.36 14.75 12.55
CA ARG A 29 8.62 13.57 13.05
C ARG A 29 7.13 13.59 12.72
N ARG A 30 6.51 14.77 12.62
CA ARG A 30 5.10 14.88 12.23
C ARG A 30 4.92 14.54 10.75
N LEU A 31 5.75 15.09 9.88
CA LEU A 31 5.72 14.84 8.44
C LEU A 31 6.10 13.41 8.10
N ASP A 32 7.10 12.84 8.80
CA ASP A 32 7.51 11.45 8.66
C ASP A 32 6.41 10.48 9.12
N SER A 33 5.48 10.93 9.97
CA SER A 33 4.31 10.14 10.37
C SER A 33 3.13 10.18 9.38
N VAL A 34 3.26 10.93 8.28
CA VAL A 34 2.28 10.95 7.19
C VAL A 34 2.65 9.84 6.22
N ALA A 35 1.74 8.87 6.06
CA ALA A 35 1.92 7.77 5.11
C ALA A 35 2.18 8.35 3.70
N PRO A 36 3.05 7.71 2.90
CA PRO A 36 2.90 7.81 1.46
C PRO A 36 1.44 7.54 1.11
N ARG A 37 0.81 8.46 0.38
CA ARG A 37 -0.57 8.26 -0.07
C ARG A 37 -0.55 7.12 -1.10
N ALA A 38 -0.90 5.91 -0.67
CA ALA A 38 -1.10 4.79 -1.58
C ALA A 38 -2.38 5.08 -2.39
N VAL A 39 -2.21 5.53 -3.63
CA VAL A 39 -3.31 5.77 -4.56
C VAL A 39 -3.44 4.55 -5.46
N TYR A 40 -4.55 3.84 -5.32
CA TYR A 40 -4.87 2.75 -6.23
C TYR A 40 -5.41 3.31 -7.55
N GLU A 41 -4.74 2.99 -8.66
CA GLU A 41 -5.20 3.29 -10.01
C GLU A 41 -5.42 1.97 -10.76
N LEU A 42 -6.67 1.72 -11.19
CA LEU A 42 -7.05 0.44 -11.79
C LEU A 42 -6.30 0.16 -13.10
N GLU A 43 -6.13 1.17 -13.96
CA GLU A 43 -5.36 1.04 -15.20
C GLU A 43 -3.90 0.67 -14.93
N GLN A 44 -3.25 1.36 -14.00
CA GLN A 44 -1.88 1.10 -13.61
C GLN A 44 -1.74 -0.29 -12.97
N ALA A 45 -2.65 -0.66 -12.07
CA ALA A 45 -2.68 -1.98 -11.45
C ALA A 45 -2.83 -3.09 -12.49
N THR A 46 -3.72 -2.90 -13.47
CA THR A 46 -3.93 -3.89 -14.54
C THR A 46 -2.67 -4.08 -15.38
N GLN A 47 -2.00 -2.97 -15.75
CA GLN A 47 -0.74 -3.03 -16.49
C GLN A 47 0.36 -3.70 -15.67
N PHE A 48 0.55 -3.28 -14.43
CA PHE A 48 1.56 -3.84 -13.53
C PHE A 48 1.35 -5.35 -13.34
N VAL A 49 0.11 -5.78 -13.10
CA VAL A 49 -0.21 -7.19 -12.93
C VAL A 49 0.07 -7.95 -14.22
N ALA A 50 -0.39 -7.45 -15.37
CA ALA A 50 -0.13 -8.06 -16.67
C ALA A 50 1.38 -8.28 -16.88
N ASP A 51 2.21 -7.27 -16.61
CA ASP A 51 3.68 -7.32 -16.77
C ASP A 51 4.37 -8.31 -15.79
N ASN A 52 3.72 -8.67 -14.69
CA ASN A 52 4.25 -9.56 -13.66
C ASN A 52 3.67 -10.99 -13.70
N LEU A 53 2.77 -11.28 -14.65
CA LEU A 53 2.24 -12.62 -14.85
C LEU A 53 3.20 -13.51 -15.65
N PRO A 54 3.22 -14.85 -15.39
CA PRO A 54 3.91 -15.79 -16.26
C PRO A 54 3.36 -15.72 -17.70
N SER A 55 4.22 -15.97 -18.69
CA SER A 55 3.85 -15.90 -20.12
C SER A 55 2.69 -16.83 -20.50
N GLU A 56 2.60 -17.99 -19.86
CA GLU A 56 1.49 -18.93 -20.05
C GLU A 56 0.15 -18.35 -19.60
N THR A 57 0.12 -17.71 -18.42
CA THR A 57 -1.07 -17.03 -17.88
C THR A 57 -1.44 -15.81 -18.71
N GLN A 58 -0.46 -15.01 -19.16
CA GLN A 58 -0.70 -13.86 -20.06
C GLN A 58 -1.34 -14.28 -21.39
N ALA A 59 -0.99 -15.46 -21.93
CA ALA A 59 -1.57 -15.95 -23.17
C ALA A 59 -3.03 -16.39 -23.02
N ARG A 60 -3.47 -16.68 -21.79
CA ARG A 60 -4.80 -17.21 -21.46
C ARG A 60 -5.79 -16.14 -21.00
N LEU A 61 -5.31 -15.07 -20.37
CA LEU A 61 -6.14 -13.98 -19.83
C LEU A 61 -6.07 -12.74 -20.71
N THR A 62 -7.23 -12.23 -21.13
CA THR A 62 -7.28 -10.93 -21.79
C THR A 62 -7.10 -9.78 -20.78
N PHE A 63 -6.59 -8.64 -21.25
CA PHE A 63 -6.43 -7.45 -20.42
C PHE A 63 -7.76 -6.96 -19.80
N ALA A 64 -8.88 -7.13 -20.53
CA ALA A 64 -10.20 -6.75 -20.04
C ALA A 64 -10.71 -7.69 -18.93
N GLU A 65 -10.45 -8.99 -19.03
CA GLU A 65 -10.77 -9.96 -17.97
C GLU A 65 -9.90 -9.73 -16.74
N LEU A 66 -8.60 -9.51 -16.94
CA LEU A 66 -7.70 -9.18 -15.85
C LEU A 66 -8.19 -7.95 -15.07
N ARG A 67 -8.54 -6.87 -15.78
CA ARG A 67 -9.12 -5.67 -15.17
C ARG A 67 -10.37 -6.00 -14.34
N LYS A 68 -11.27 -6.88 -14.83
CA LYS A 68 -12.46 -7.30 -14.08
C LYS A 68 -12.09 -8.07 -12.82
N LEU A 69 -11.12 -8.99 -12.88
CA LEU A 69 -10.63 -9.72 -11.70
C LEU A 69 -10.07 -8.75 -10.64
N LEU A 70 -9.32 -7.73 -11.05
CA LEU A 70 -8.82 -6.70 -10.12
C LEU A 70 -9.98 -5.91 -9.48
N VAL A 71 -11.02 -5.58 -10.26
CA VAL A 71 -12.24 -4.95 -9.73
C VAL A 71 -12.95 -5.86 -8.72
N PHE A 72 -13.01 -7.17 -8.95
CA PHE A 72 -13.59 -8.11 -7.97
C PHE A 72 -12.77 -8.16 -6.69
N HIS A 73 -11.44 -8.17 -6.78
CA HIS A 73 -10.59 -8.06 -5.60
C HIS A 73 -10.87 -6.77 -4.81
N MET A 74 -10.99 -5.64 -5.50
CA MET A 74 -11.34 -4.38 -4.84
C MET A 74 -12.74 -4.44 -4.21
N ARG A 75 -13.74 -5.05 -4.86
CA ARG A 75 -15.06 -5.24 -4.23
C ARG A 75 -14.98 -6.10 -2.97
N TRP A 76 -14.20 -7.17 -2.99
CA TRP A 76 -13.98 -8.00 -1.83
C TRP A 76 -13.37 -7.22 -0.66
N LEU A 77 -12.34 -6.41 -0.91
CA LEU A 77 -11.76 -5.54 0.12
C LEU A 77 -12.78 -4.53 0.66
N HIS A 78 -13.62 -3.97 -0.22
CA HIS A 78 -14.70 -3.08 0.17
C HIS A 78 -15.72 -3.79 1.09
N ASP A 79 -16.16 -4.99 0.73
CA ASP A 79 -17.10 -5.81 1.51
C ASP A 79 -16.52 -6.21 2.88
N LYS A 80 -15.20 -6.35 2.97
CA LYS A 80 -14.46 -6.57 4.23
C LYS A 80 -14.23 -5.29 5.05
N GLY A 81 -14.63 -4.13 4.53
CA GLY A 81 -14.41 -2.84 5.18
C GLY A 81 -12.96 -2.36 5.17
N LEU A 82 -12.12 -2.94 4.29
CA LEU A 82 -10.68 -2.66 4.20
C LEU A 82 -10.36 -1.52 3.24
N GLN A 83 -11.36 -0.95 2.58
CA GLN A 83 -11.19 0.23 1.75
C GLN A 83 -11.64 1.49 2.48
N PRO A 84 -10.82 2.55 2.46
CA PRO A 84 -11.28 3.85 2.92
C PRO A 84 -12.40 4.36 2.00
N ALA A 85 -13.45 4.95 2.59
CA ALA A 85 -14.59 5.48 1.84
C ALA A 85 -14.24 6.67 0.92
N GLY A 86 -13.03 7.20 1.01
CA GLY A 86 -12.53 8.29 0.19
C GLY A 86 -11.05 8.59 0.48
N VAL A 87 -10.55 9.67 -0.09
CA VAL A 87 -9.19 10.15 0.20
C VAL A 87 -9.18 10.70 1.62
N VAL A 88 -8.50 10.00 2.53
CA VAL A 88 -8.34 10.43 3.92
C VAL A 88 -6.86 10.65 4.19
N ASP A 89 -6.50 11.86 4.60
CA ASP A 89 -5.20 12.12 5.19
C ASP A 89 -5.18 11.48 6.59
N ARG A 90 -4.78 10.21 6.65
CA ARG A 90 -4.65 9.46 7.90
C ARG A 90 -3.17 9.40 8.30
N ARG A 91 -2.90 9.64 9.58
CA ARG A 91 -1.61 9.32 10.17
C ARG A 91 -1.37 7.82 10.03
N GLN A 92 -0.14 7.36 9.80
CA GLN A 92 0.12 5.91 9.85
C GLN A 92 -0.07 5.43 11.29
N ASP A 93 -1.27 4.94 11.60
CA ASP A 93 -1.62 4.31 12.86
C ASP A 93 -2.22 2.91 12.60
N ILE A 94 -1.42 1.87 12.80
CA ILE A 94 -1.92 0.49 12.80
C ILE A 94 -2.51 0.24 14.19
N VAL A 95 -3.82 0.46 14.31
CA VAL A 95 -4.56 0.17 15.56
C VAL A 95 -4.98 -1.29 15.61
N ASP A 96 -5.45 -1.81 14.47
CA ASP A 96 -5.88 -3.20 14.29
C ASP A 96 -5.07 -3.81 13.14
N GLU A 97 -4.33 -4.88 13.44
CA GLU A 97 -3.63 -5.65 12.41
C GLU A 97 -4.61 -6.62 11.74
N VAL A 98 -4.78 -6.49 10.43
CA VAL A 98 -5.63 -7.37 9.63
C VAL A 98 -4.75 -8.14 8.65
N VAL A 99 -4.66 -9.45 8.87
CA VAL A 99 -3.94 -10.37 7.98
C VAL A 99 -4.96 -11.04 7.04
N ILE A 100 -4.65 -11.01 5.75
CA ILE A 100 -5.46 -11.66 4.71
C ILE A 100 -4.70 -12.89 4.21
N ASP A 101 -5.38 -14.03 4.22
CA ASP A 101 -4.91 -15.24 3.59
C ASP A 101 -5.12 -15.19 2.06
N GLU A 102 -4.04 -15.44 1.30
CA GLU A 102 -4.06 -15.47 -0.16
C GLU A 102 -5.02 -16.54 -0.70
N GLN A 103 -5.16 -17.68 -0.02
CA GLN A 103 -5.99 -18.79 -0.49
C GLN A 103 -7.47 -18.42 -0.46
N THR A 104 -7.92 -17.77 0.62
CA THR A 104 -9.27 -17.25 0.77
C THR A 104 -9.62 -16.25 -0.35
N LEU A 105 -8.67 -15.38 -0.69
CA LEU A 105 -8.84 -14.42 -1.79
C LEU A 105 -8.88 -15.12 -3.15
N THR A 106 -8.00 -16.09 -3.41
CA THR A 106 -8.01 -16.88 -4.64
C THR A 106 -9.35 -17.59 -4.82
N ALA A 107 -9.86 -18.26 -3.79
CA ALA A 107 -11.16 -18.92 -3.84
C ALA A 107 -12.31 -17.95 -4.15
N TYR A 108 -12.30 -16.75 -3.55
CA TYR A 108 -13.27 -15.71 -3.88
C TYR A 108 -13.20 -15.27 -5.35
N LEU A 109 -11.99 -15.08 -5.89
CA LEU A 109 -11.83 -14.65 -7.27
C LEU A 109 -12.26 -15.72 -8.28
N LEU A 110 -12.03 -16.99 -7.98
CA LEU A 110 -12.53 -18.11 -8.80
C LEU A 110 -14.07 -18.11 -8.87
N ASP A 111 -14.73 -18.02 -7.72
CA ASP A 111 -16.20 -17.93 -7.65
C ASP A 111 -16.74 -16.67 -8.35
N ALA A 112 -16.06 -15.52 -8.20
CA ALA A 112 -16.44 -14.28 -8.89
C ALA A 112 -16.24 -14.38 -10.41
N ALA A 113 -15.18 -15.04 -10.87
CA ALA A 113 -14.90 -15.25 -12.29
C ALA A 113 -15.97 -16.14 -12.93
N GLU A 114 -16.32 -17.25 -12.29
CA GLU A 114 -17.37 -18.17 -12.73
C GLU A 114 -18.72 -17.45 -12.89
N LYS A 115 -19.12 -16.69 -11.86
CA LYS A 115 -20.38 -15.91 -11.87
C LYS A 115 -20.45 -14.85 -12.96
N ASN A 116 -19.31 -14.43 -13.49
CA ASN A 116 -19.21 -13.37 -14.51
C ASN A 116 -18.78 -13.90 -15.89
N ASN A 117 -18.78 -15.22 -16.10
CA ASN A 117 -18.37 -15.90 -17.33
C ASN A 117 -16.96 -15.50 -17.80
N ILE A 118 -16.03 -15.36 -16.85
CA ILE A 118 -14.60 -15.22 -17.16
C ILE A 118 -14.02 -16.63 -17.13
N GLU A 119 -13.61 -17.15 -18.29
CA GLU A 119 -12.95 -18.46 -18.37
C GLU A 119 -11.53 -18.36 -17.79
N ILE A 120 -11.41 -18.69 -16.51
CA ILE A 120 -10.10 -18.99 -15.92
C ILE A 120 -9.79 -20.44 -16.31
N LEU A 121 -8.82 -20.60 -17.20
CA LEU A 121 -8.44 -21.90 -17.76
C LEU A 121 -7.74 -22.81 -16.73
N ASP A 122 -7.13 -22.24 -15.70
CA ASP A 122 -6.46 -22.97 -14.62
C ASP A 122 -6.56 -22.19 -13.31
N ASP A 123 -6.94 -22.84 -12.20
CA ASP A 123 -6.98 -22.26 -10.86
C ASP A 123 -5.64 -21.63 -10.46
N VAL A 124 -4.54 -22.16 -10.99
CA VAL A 124 -3.18 -21.62 -10.81
C VAL A 124 -3.05 -20.20 -11.39
N ASP A 125 -3.78 -19.86 -12.47
CA ASP A 125 -3.77 -18.52 -13.05
C ASP A 125 -4.35 -17.49 -12.06
N ALA A 126 -5.41 -17.86 -11.32
CA ALA A 126 -5.98 -17.00 -10.28
C ALA A 126 -4.98 -16.75 -9.14
N VAL A 127 -4.19 -17.76 -8.75
CA VAL A 127 -3.11 -17.60 -7.76
C VAL A 127 -2.06 -16.61 -8.26
N TYR A 128 -1.65 -16.69 -9.53
CA TYR A 128 -0.68 -15.75 -10.09
C TYR A 128 -1.23 -14.32 -10.14
N VAL A 129 -2.50 -14.13 -10.49
CA VAL A 129 -3.17 -12.82 -10.46
C VAL A 129 -3.20 -12.25 -9.05
N VAL A 130 -3.57 -13.05 -8.05
CA VAL A 130 -3.57 -12.62 -6.63
C VAL A 130 -2.17 -12.17 -6.21
N LYS A 131 -1.16 -13.01 -6.42
CA LYS A 131 0.22 -12.71 -6.03
C LYS A 131 0.76 -11.45 -6.71
N ALA A 132 0.50 -11.30 -8.01
CA ALA A 132 0.92 -10.11 -8.75
C ALA A 132 0.19 -8.84 -8.28
N HIS A 133 -1.10 -8.94 -7.94
CA HIS A 133 -1.87 -7.81 -7.43
C HIS A 133 -1.44 -7.42 -6.00
N LEU A 134 -1.08 -8.38 -5.14
CA LEU A 134 -0.50 -8.10 -3.83
C LEU A 134 0.89 -7.44 -3.95
N LYS A 135 1.72 -7.85 -4.93
CA LYS A 135 2.97 -7.14 -5.25
C LYS A 135 2.72 -5.70 -5.68
N TYR A 136 1.63 -5.42 -6.40
CA TYR A 136 1.27 -4.04 -6.72
C TYR A 136 0.91 -3.25 -5.46
N PHE A 137 0.14 -3.83 -4.54
CA PHE A 137 -0.16 -3.19 -3.25
C PHE A 137 1.10 -2.91 -2.43
N ASP A 138 2.05 -3.84 -2.39
CA ASP A 138 3.35 -3.64 -1.74
C ASP A 138 4.13 -2.49 -2.42
N ALA A 139 4.18 -2.47 -3.76
CA ALA A 139 4.88 -1.45 -4.52
C ALA A 139 4.33 -0.02 -4.30
N ILE A 140 3.02 0.12 -4.05
CA ILE A 140 2.41 1.42 -3.72
C ILE A 140 2.36 1.71 -2.21
N GLY A 141 2.87 0.80 -1.37
CA GLY A 141 2.86 0.92 0.09
C GLY A 141 1.47 0.81 0.72
N ALA A 142 0.53 0.10 0.07
CA ALA A 142 -0.83 -0.12 0.56
C ALA A 142 -0.95 -1.26 1.58
N ILE A 143 0.04 -2.15 1.66
CA ILE A 143 0.10 -3.25 2.62
C ILE A 143 1.40 -3.22 3.43
N GLY A 144 1.36 -3.79 4.63
CA GLY A 144 2.52 -3.96 5.50
C GLY A 144 3.33 -5.22 5.18
N PRO A 145 4.40 -5.49 5.96
CA PRO A 145 5.20 -6.70 5.81
C PRO A 145 4.33 -7.97 5.98
N GLN A 146 4.78 -9.08 5.39
CA GLN A 146 4.12 -10.36 5.59
C GLN A 146 4.17 -10.77 7.06
N SER A 147 3.05 -11.32 7.56
CA SER A 147 3.02 -11.94 8.88
C SER A 147 3.84 -13.23 8.87
N ASN A 148 4.49 -13.53 10.00
CA ASN A 148 5.35 -14.71 10.17
C ASN A 148 4.60 -15.94 10.73
N ASP A 149 3.28 -15.89 10.81
CA ASP A 149 2.43 -16.95 11.38
C ASP A 149 2.13 -18.09 10.39
#